data_AF-A0A131XUB0-F1
#
_entry.id   AF-A0A131XUB0-F1
#
_cell.length_a   1.000
_cell.length_b   1.000
_cell.length_c   1.000
_cell.angle_alpha   90.00
_cell.angle_beta   90.00
_cell.angle_gamma   90.00
#
_symmetry.space_group_name_H-M   'P 1'
#
loop_
_entity.id
_entity.type
_entity.pdbx_description
1 polymer ?
#
loop_
_entity_poly.entity_id
_entity_poly.type
_entity_poly.pdbx_seq_one_letter_code
_entity_poly.pdbx_strand_id
1 'polypeptide(L)'
;MVSRASYFLLATFIILPLGLYISTRLAQLPTRSFFPPMPRGNIFLQFSNDSQPAIKDSSMKATKLWNPVRELSRGYGRLPFPIETTDDLPNAHSVVLNCKRDLDYLFFVHTAPDHHVHRKILRDALGMGSLSLAYNWTIVFFVGLSTNKDISSAIETEAADHGDIVVLPYYDTYKNLTYKFVYGMKWVTEYCPGVKYVVKIDDDVVINLSLMMKYLNDVPASKARVLYCQVLEHMPVLRETNSPWYLSHDVYPNREYPEYCSGRGLVLRSSLLQPLYTATFGLQFHGIDDAFVTGDAALVARVGHVDISRSFSHEDKDWTKVTAGSIMFCHVHDETLRSKSWEIIVKNLTSSLKETSTSNSADNTTVSQRLKAVVR
;
A
#
# COMPACT_ATOMS: atom_id res chain seq x y z
N MET A 1 -22.09 18.51 30.55
CA MET A 1 -23.19 17.53 30.74
C MET A 1 -23.68 17.13 29.36
N VAL A 2 -23.50 15.83 28.99
CA VAL A 2 -24.22 15.07 27.92
C VAL A 2 -23.94 15.54 26.46
N SER A 3 -23.59 14.72 25.46
CA SER A 3 -23.31 13.27 25.32
C SER A 3 -22.46 13.03 24.06
N ARG A 4 -21.59 12.03 24.12
CA ARG A 4 -20.99 11.34 22.97
C ARG A 4 -22.07 10.56 22.21
N ALA A 5 -22.00 10.49 20.89
CA ALA A 5 -22.77 9.56 20.07
C ALA A 5 -21.80 8.60 19.36
N SER A 6 -21.74 7.38 19.88
CA SER A 6 -21.09 6.22 19.26
C SER A 6 -22.05 5.61 18.24
N TYR A 7 -21.65 5.48 16.98
CA TYR A 7 -22.42 4.71 15.99
C TYR A 7 -21.81 3.30 15.88
N PHE A 8 -22.41 2.36 16.62
CA PHE A 8 -22.34 0.93 16.33
C PHE A 8 -23.52 0.60 15.39
N LEU A 9 -23.25 0.06 14.22
CA LEU A 9 -24.27 -0.63 13.41
C LEU A 9 -23.89 -2.10 13.31
N LEU A 10 -24.53 -2.90 14.17
CA LEU A 10 -24.66 -4.34 14.01
C LEU A 10 -25.62 -4.62 12.86
N ALA A 11 -25.14 -5.22 11.77
CA ALA A 11 -26.00 -5.88 10.80
C ALA A 11 -26.15 -7.35 11.20
N THR A 12 -27.26 -7.68 11.86
CA THR A 12 -27.69 -9.05 12.11
C THR A 12 -28.25 -9.66 10.83
N PHE A 13 -27.56 -10.67 10.28
CA PHE A 13 -28.09 -11.50 9.20
C PHE A 13 -29.09 -12.52 9.76
N ILE A 14 -30.34 -12.39 9.32
CA ILE A 14 -31.38 -13.41 9.53
C ILE A 14 -31.14 -14.54 8.52
N ILE A 15 -30.82 -15.73 9.03
CA ILE A 15 -30.79 -16.98 8.27
C ILE A 15 -32.24 -17.47 8.10
N LEU A 16 -32.67 -17.71 6.87
CA LEU A 16 -33.80 -18.57 6.56
C LEU A 16 -33.35 -19.63 5.53
N PRO A 17 -33.58 -20.93 5.77
CA PRO A 17 -33.11 -22.02 4.92
C PRO A 17 -34.21 -22.48 3.96
N LEU A 18 -33.88 -22.65 2.68
CA LEU A 18 -34.59 -23.45 1.67
C LEU A 18 -33.71 -23.40 0.41
N GLY A 19 -33.37 -24.46 -0.29
CA GLY A 19 -33.69 -25.87 -0.26
C GLY A 19 -32.92 -26.48 -1.45
N LEU A 20 -32.50 -27.72 -1.32
CA LEU A 20 -31.77 -28.46 -2.34
C LEU A 20 -32.50 -28.44 -3.70
N TYR A 21 -31.78 -28.03 -4.75
CA TYR A 21 -32.10 -28.47 -6.12
C TYR A 21 -30.80 -28.86 -6.83
N ILE A 22 -30.59 -30.17 -6.92
CA ILE A 22 -29.59 -30.78 -7.79
C ILE A 22 -30.17 -30.73 -9.21
N SER A 23 -29.49 -30.06 -10.13
CA SER A 23 -29.71 -30.25 -11.56
C SER A 23 -28.37 -30.23 -12.30
N THR A 24 -27.93 -31.42 -12.69
CA THR A 24 -26.82 -31.65 -13.60
C THR A 24 -27.18 -31.16 -15.00
N ARG A 25 -26.54 -30.09 -15.48
CA ARG A 25 -26.33 -29.87 -16.92
C ARG A 25 -24.99 -29.20 -17.18
N LEU A 26 -24.10 -29.98 -17.80
CA LEU A 26 -23.01 -29.50 -18.64
C LEU A 26 -23.62 -28.63 -19.75
N ALA A 27 -23.27 -27.35 -19.78
CA ALA A 27 -23.54 -26.48 -20.91
C ALA A 27 -22.30 -25.62 -21.19
N GLN A 28 -21.86 -25.71 -22.43
CA GLN A 28 -20.68 -25.07 -23.01
C GLN A 28 -20.77 -23.54 -22.93
N LEU A 29 -19.68 -22.89 -22.54
CA LEU A 29 -19.50 -21.43 -22.55
C LEU A 29 -19.53 -20.91 -24.01
N PRO A 30 -20.36 -19.92 -24.36
CA PRO A 30 -20.19 -19.19 -25.60
C PRO A 30 -19.14 -18.09 -25.40
N THR A 31 -18.08 -18.14 -26.20
CA THR A 31 -17.14 -17.04 -26.40
C THR A 31 -17.86 -15.89 -27.11
N ARG A 32 -18.20 -14.82 -26.38
CA ARG A 32 -18.54 -13.52 -26.96
C ARG A 32 -17.73 -12.42 -26.29
N SER A 33 -16.65 -12.05 -26.98
CA SER A 33 -15.90 -10.83 -26.78
C SER A 33 -16.78 -9.62 -27.11
N PHE A 34 -17.17 -8.86 -26.09
CA PHE A 34 -17.69 -7.51 -26.25
C PHE A 34 -16.65 -6.52 -25.69
N PHE A 35 -15.66 -6.20 -26.52
CA PHE A 35 -14.89 -4.96 -26.36
C PHE A 35 -15.48 -3.94 -27.35
N PRO A 36 -15.84 -2.72 -26.94
CA PRO A 36 -16.11 -1.65 -27.88
C PRO A 36 -14.82 -1.28 -28.64
N PRO A 37 -14.89 -0.90 -29.93
CA PRO A 37 -13.71 -0.57 -30.71
C PRO A 37 -13.11 0.76 -30.24
N MET A 38 -11.79 0.76 -29.96
CA MET A 38 -11.04 2.02 -29.79
C MET A 38 -11.06 2.84 -31.09
N PRO A 39 -11.14 4.18 -31.04
CA PRO A 39 -11.05 5.01 -32.23
C PRO A 39 -9.65 4.91 -32.85
N ARG A 40 -9.58 4.53 -34.14
CA ARG A 40 -8.37 4.65 -34.95
C ARG A 40 -8.15 6.11 -35.33
N GLY A 41 -7.36 6.83 -34.51
CA GLY A 41 -6.74 8.08 -34.91
C GLY A 41 -5.36 7.81 -35.50
N ASN A 42 -5.18 8.09 -36.79
CA ASN A 42 -3.86 8.09 -37.43
C ASN A 42 -3.05 9.26 -36.89
N ILE A 43 -2.03 8.99 -36.05
CA ILE A 43 -0.96 9.94 -35.78
C ILE A 43 0.35 9.21 -36.08
N PHE A 44 1.02 9.69 -37.13
CA PHE A 44 2.38 9.32 -37.51
C PHE A 44 3.31 9.59 -36.32
N LEU A 45 3.87 8.53 -35.73
CA LEU A 45 4.96 8.64 -34.76
C LEU A 45 6.29 8.58 -35.52
N GLN A 46 6.94 9.74 -35.61
CA GLN A 46 8.33 9.83 -36.01
C GLN A 46 9.16 9.64 -34.73
N PHE A 47 9.79 8.47 -34.59
CA PHE A 47 10.73 8.20 -33.50
C PHE A 47 12.05 8.90 -33.82
N SER A 48 12.30 10.04 -33.18
CA SER A 48 13.63 10.63 -33.13
C SER A 48 14.37 10.08 -31.92
N ASN A 49 15.44 9.33 -32.18
CA ASN A 49 16.47 8.95 -31.21
C ASN A 49 17.24 10.22 -30.82
N ASP A 50 16.82 10.90 -29.76
CA ASP A 50 17.64 11.91 -29.10
C ASP A 50 18.04 11.41 -27.71
N SER A 51 19.32 11.05 -27.62
CA SER A 51 20.07 10.87 -26.38
C SER A 51 19.87 12.07 -25.45
N GLN A 52 19.24 11.85 -24.30
CA GLN A 52 19.08 12.90 -23.28
C GLN A 52 20.41 13.21 -22.59
N PRO A 53 20.73 14.50 -22.38
CA PRO A 53 21.96 14.93 -21.73
C PRO A 53 21.88 14.70 -20.20
N ALA A 54 23.01 14.27 -19.63
CA ALA A 54 23.20 14.16 -18.19
C ALA A 54 23.14 15.56 -17.54
N ILE A 55 22.14 15.79 -16.69
CA ILE A 55 22.02 17.01 -15.89
C ILE A 55 22.94 16.89 -14.67
N LYS A 56 23.94 17.77 -14.59
CA LYS A 56 24.86 17.92 -13.44
C LYS A 56 24.27 18.84 -12.37
N ASP A 57 24.12 18.25 -11.18
CA ASP A 57 24.26 18.79 -9.81
C ASP A 57 23.40 19.99 -9.32
N SER A 58 22.28 19.64 -8.68
CA SER A 58 21.55 20.37 -7.63
C SER A 58 21.22 19.44 -6.43
N SER A 59 22.07 18.42 -6.24
CA SER A 59 21.70 17.10 -5.71
C SER A 59 21.17 17.07 -4.25
N MET A 60 21.47 18.07 -3.42
CA MET A 60 20.97 18.11 -2.03
C MET A 60 19.54 18.64 -1.87
N LYS A 61 19.08 19.57 -2.72
CA LYS A 61 17.65 20.01 -2.70
C LYS A 61 16.76 19.01 -3.42
N ALA A 62 17.25 18.42 -4.51
CA ALA A 62 16.50 17.47 -5.35
C ALA A 62 16.18 16.13 -4.66
N THR A 63 16.86 15.82 -3.55
CA THR A 63 16.56 14.61 -2.76
C THR A 63 15.55 14.89 -1.65
N LYS A 64 15.58 16.09 -1.06
CA LYS A 64 14.66 16.53 0.00
C LYS A 64 13.28 16.92 -0.50
N LEU A 65 13.21 17.47 -1.71
CA LEU A 65 11.96 17.86 -2.36
C LEU A 65 11.85 17.18 -3.72
N TRP A 66 10.62 17.04 -4.21
CA TRP A 66 10.34 16.52 -5.55
C TRP A 66 9.34 17.43 -6.27
N ASN A 67 9.42 17.47 -7.60
CA ASN A 67 8.53 18.28 -8.41
C ASN A 67 7.42 17.40 -9.02
N PRO A 68 6.13 17.66 -8.72
CA PRO A 68 5.00 16.86 -9.20
C PRO A 68 4.98 16.60 -10.71
N VAL A 69 5.12 17.67 -11.50
CA VAL A 69 5.04 17.58 -12.96
C VAL A 69 6.19 16.76 -13.50
N ARG A 70 7.41 17.04 -13.04
CA ARG A 70 8.62 16.37 -13.53
C ARG A 70 8.61 14.87 -13.21
N GLU A 71 8.30 14.49 -11.97
CA GLU A 71 8.40 13.08 -11.58
C GLU A 71 7.22 12.26 -12.14
N LEU A 72 5.99 12.77 -12.08
CA LEU A 72 4.82 12.01 -12.55
C LEU A 72 4.74 11.89 -14.07
N SER A 73 5.30 12.84 -14.83
CA SER A 73 5.40 12.73 -16.31
C SER A 73 6.61 11.93 -16.77
N ARG A 74 7.51 11.52 -15.87
CA ARG A 74 8.72 10.81 -16.27
C ARG A 74 8.38 9.43 -16.84
N GLY A 75 8.75 9.24 -18.11
CA GLY A 75 8.46 8.01 -18.87
C GLY A 75 7.06 7.94 -19.48
N TYR A 76 6.22 8.97 -19.26
CA TYR A 76 4.86 9.04 -19.79
C TYR A 76 4.56 10.47 -20.27
N GLY A 77 4.20 10.64 -21.54
CA GLY A 77 3.89 11.98 -22.09
C GLY A 77 2.68 12.70 -21.48
N ARG A 78 2.04 12.12 -20.45
CA ARG A 78 0.89 12.67 -19.72
C ARG A 78 0.84 12.14 -18.29
N LEU A 79 0.23 12.90 -17.39
CA LEU A 79 -0.10 12.45 -16.04
C LEU A 79 -1.30 11.47 -16.09
N PRO A 80 -1.29 10.37 -15.32
CA PRO A 80 -2.46 9.49 -15.26
C PRO A 80 -3.68 10.22 -14.69
N PHE A 81 -3.45 11.23 -13.84
CA PHE A 81 -4.47 11.95 -13.08
C PHE A 81 -4.10 13.44 -12.91
N PRO A 82 -5.08 14.30 -12.60
CA PRO A 82 -4.82 15.70 -12.30
C PRO A 82 -3.96 15.88 -11.05
N ILE A 83 -3.29 17.03 -10.97
CA ILE A 83 -2.53 17.50 -9.81
C ILE A 83 -3.07 18.86 -9.37
N GLU A 84 -3.00 19.12 -8.08
CA GLU A 84 -3.50 20.36 -7.45
C GLU A 84 -2.42 21.45 -7.37
N THR A 85 -1.13 21.07 -7.46
CA THR A 85 0.00 21.99 -7.41
C THR A 85 1.18 21.52 -8.25
N THR A 86 1.96 22.48 -8.73
CA THR A 86 3.24 22.27 -9.42
C THR A 86 4.46 22.62 -8.56
N ASP A 87 4.22 23.09 -7.33
CA ASP A 87 5.28 23.48 -6.40
C ASP A 87 6.08 22.27 -5.94
N ASP A 88 7.31 22.50 -5.50
CA ASP A 88 8.16 21.45 -4.96
C ASP A 88 7.59 20.97 -3.60
N LEU A 89 7.37 19.67 -3.49
CA LEU A 89 6.77 19.04 -2.30
C LEU A 89 7.79 18.24 -1.50
N PRO A 90 7.60 18.06 -0.18
CA PRO A 90 8.42 17.19 0.64
C PRO A 90 8.58 15.78 0.07
N ASN A 91 9.83 15.31 0.05
CA ASN A 91 10.23 13.98 -0.38
C ASN A 91 10.86 13.21 0.79
N ALA A 92 10.65 11.90 0.81
CA ALA A 92 11.17 10.98 1.84
C ALA A 92 12.67 10.70 1.64
N HIS A 93 13.50 11.74 1.74
CA HIS A 93 14.92 11.69 1.40
C HIS A 93 15.73 10.66 2.20
N SER A 94 15.42 10.45 3.47
CA SER A 94 16.05 9.39 4.29
C SER A 94 15.74 8.01 3.73
N VAL A 95 14.51 7.80 3.24
CA VAL A 95 14.09 6.54 2.61
C VAL A 95 14.79 6.36 1.26
N VAL A 96 14.88 7.41 0.44
CA VAL A 96 15.64 7.36 -0.84
C VAL A 96 17.07 6.90 -0.61
N LEU A 97 17.73 7.38 0.46
CA LEU A 97 19.08 6.94 0.82
C LEU A 97 19.11 5.47 1.26
N ASN A 98 18.13 5.02 2.04
CA ASN A 98 18.01 3.62 2.43
C ASN A 98 17.81 2.67 1.25
N CYS A 99 17.05 3.11 0.25
CA CYS A 99 16.75 2.35 -0.97
C CYS A 99 17.93 2.21 -1.94
N LYS A 100 19.09 2.83 -1.66
CA LYS A 100 20.36 2.51 -2.35
C LYS A 100 20.88 1.12 -2.00
N ARG A 101 20.36 0.50 -0.93
CA ARG A 101 20.60 -0.90 -0.57
C ARG A 101 19.48 -1.76 -1.16
N ASP A 102 19.78 -3.02 -1.47
CA ASP A 102 18.77 -3.99 -1.87
C ASP A 102 17.92 -4.39 -0.64
N LEU A 103 16.83 -3.65 -0.42
CA LEU A 103 15.91 -3.85 0.71
C LEU A 103 15.02 -5.08 0.48
N ASP A 104 14.73 -5.82 1.56
CA ASP A 104 13.81 -6.95 1.48
C ASP A 104 12.35 -6.48 1.53
N TYR A 105 12.06 -5.45 2.34
CA TYR A 105 10.70 -4.93 2.53
C TYR A 105 10.66 -3.40 2.53
N LEU A 106 9.59 -2.84 1.97
CA LEU A 106 9.22 -1.43 2.15
C LEU A 106 7.79 -1.37 2.64
N PHE A 107 7.58 -0.76 3.82
CA PHE A 107 6.27 -0.46 4.35
C PHE A 107 5.74 0.80 3.67
N PHE A 108 4.71 0.62 2.87
CA PHE A 108 4.01 1.65 2.13
C PHE A 108 2.79 2.06 2.95
N VAL A 109 2.86 3.21 3.61
CA VAL A 109 1.83 3.59 4.59
C VAL A 109 0.96 4.71 4.04
N HIS A 110 -0.33 4.43 3.91
CA HIS A 110 -1.34 5.47 3.74
C HIS A 110 -1.62 6.13 5.10
N THR A 111 -1.48 7.46 5.17
CA THR A 111 -1.79 8.23 6.38
C THR A 111 -2.37 9.59 6.01
N ALA A 112 -3.21 10.16 6.87
CA ALA A 112 -3.80 11.48 6.67
C ALA A 112 -2.88 12.59 7.22
N PRO A 113 -2.98 13.84 6.72
CA PRO A 113 -2.08 14.92 7.14
C PRO A 113 -2.05 15.17 8.66
N ASP A 114 -3.19 15.09 9.33
CA ASP A 114 -3.32 15.30 10.78
C ASP A 114 -2.95 14.09 11.65
N HIS A 115 -2.71 12.92 11.06
CA HIS A 115 -2.40 11.66 11.76
C HIS A 115 -0.95 11.53 12.26
N HIS A 116 -0.37 12.62 12.80
CA HIS A 116 1.00 12.65 13.32
C HIS A 116 1.26 11.61 14.42
N VAL A 117 0.27 11.34 15.29
CA VAL A 117 0.39 10.32 16.33
C VAL A 117 0.46 8.90 15.75
N HIS A 118 -0.33 8.61 14.71
CA HIS A 118 -0.31 7.31 14.03
C HIS A 118 1.06 7.06 13.38
N ARG A 119 1.58 8.07 12.67
CA ARG A 119 2.93 8.00 12.09
C ARG A 119 4.00 7.81 13.16
N LYS A 120 3.91 8.53 14.29
CA LYS A 120 4.85 8.38 15.40
C LYS A 120 4.86 6.94 15.93
N ILE A 121 3.70 6.33 16.17
CA ILE A 121 3.61 4.93 16.64
C ILE A 121 4.31 3.98 15.65
N LEU A 122 4.07 4.15 14.35
CA LEU A 122 4.71 3.31 13.33
C LEU A 122 6.22 3.58 13.21
N ARG A 123 6.70 4.83 13.38
CA ARG A 123 8.13 5.14 13.43
C ARG A 123 8.82 4.50 14.64
N ASP A 124 8.20 4.60 15.81
CA ASP A 124 8.73 4.01 17.05
C ASP A 124 8.83 2.47 16.93
N ALA A 125 8.01 1.86 16.07
CA ALA A 125 7.99 0.42 15.84
C ALA A 125 8.82 -0.03 14.62
N LEU A 126 8.38 0.33 13.42
CA LEU A 126 8.97 -0.09 12.13
C LEU A 126 10.19 0.75 11.75
N GLY A 127 10.21 2.01 12.16
CA GLY A 127 11.31 2.95 11.91
C GLY A 127 12.51 2.77 12.84
N MET A 128 12.43 1.88 13.84
CA MET A 128 13.53 1.65 14.79
C MET A 128 14.78 1.11 14.07
N GLY A 129 15.85 1.90 14.06
CA GLY A 129 17.05 1.67 13.22
C GLY A 129 17.69 0.28 13.36
N SER A 130 17.72 -0.27 14.57
CA SER A 130 18.27 -1.61 14.82
C SER A 130 17.46 -2.72 14.16
N LEU A 131 16.12 -2.64 14.21
CA LEU A 131 15.24 -3.61 13.56
C LEU A 131 15.24 -3.43 12.05
N SER A 132 15.15 -2.19 11.57
CA SER A 132 15.12 -1.90 10.13
C SER A 132 16.40 -2.32 9.41
N LEU A 133 17.57 -2.21 10.07
CA LEU A 133 18.83 -2.74 9.54
C LEU A 133 18.90 -4.28 9.61
N ALA A 134 18.53 -4.88 10.75
CA ALA A 134 18.61 -6.33 10.94
C ALA A 134 17.70 -7.10 9.97
N TYR A 135 16.45 -6.66 9.82
CA TYR A 135 15.46 -7.26 8.93
C TYR A 135 15.40 -6.61 7.54
N ASN A 136 16.26 -5.60 7.30
CA ASN A 136 16.48 -4.95 6.01
C ASN A 136 15.20 -4.41 5.37
N TRP A 137 14.50 -3.59 6.13
CA TRP A 137 13.30 -2.90 5.67
C TRP A 137 13.41 -1.38 5.81
N THR A 138 12.46 -0.67 5.23
CA THR A 138 12.23 0.75 5.46
C THR A 138 10.74 1.06 5.48
N ILE A 139 10.37 2.24 5.95
CA ILE A 139 8.99 2.73 6.02
C ILE A 139 8.90 4.08 5.32
N VAL A 140 7.85 4.27 4.54
CA VAL A 140 7.52 5.55 3.89
C VAL A 140 6.05 5.86 4.09
N PHE A 141 5.78 7.11 4.46
CA PHE A 141 4.45 7.65 4.66
C PHE A 141 4.03 8.46 3.43
N PHE A 142 2.89 8.10 2.84
CA PHE A 142 2.29 8.85 1.74
C PHE A 142 1.12 9.69 2.25
N VAL A 143 1.22 11.00 2.04
CA VAL A 143 0.28 12.01 2.57
C VAL A 143 -0.14 12.92 1.43
N GLY A 144 -1.42 13.27 1.32
CA GLY A 144 -1.89 14.30 0.38
C GLY A 144 -1.79 15.71 0.97
N LEU A 145 -2.20 16.71 0.20
CA LEU A 145 -2.32 18.09 0.64
C LEU A 145 -3.49 18.25 1.62
N SER A 146 -3.30 19.08 2.64
CA SER A 146 -4.37 19.57 3.51
C SER A 146 -4.87 20.93 3.02
N THR A 147 -6.17 21.18 3.13
CA THR A 147 -6.76 22.52 2.92
C THR A 147 -6.52 23.45 4.11
N ASN A 148 -6.20 22.90 5.29
CA ASN A 148 -5.82 23.64 6.47
C ASN A 148 -4.31 23.92 6.46
N LYS A 149 -3.95 25.20 6.47
CA LYS A 149 -2.56 25.68 6.40
C LYS A 149 -1.72 25.26 7.60
N ASP A 150 -2.30 25.20 8.80
CA ASP A 150 -1.58 24.80 10.01
C ASP A 150 -1.19 23.32 9.94
N ILE A 151 -2.10 22.48 9.44
CA ILE A 151 -1.84 21.05 9.20
C ILE A 151 -0.78 20.88 8.10
N SER A 152 -0.86 21.64 7.00
CA SER A 152 0.14 21.59 5.93
C SER A 152 1.55 21.98 6.43
N SER A 153 1.65 23.06 7.21
CA SER A 153 2.91 23.50 7.82
C SER A 153 3.49 22.48 8.79
N ALA A 154 2.63 21.84 9.60
CA ALA A 154 3.02 20.77 10.51
C ALA A 154 3.58 19.55 9.75
N ILE A 155 2.94 19.15 8.64
CA ILE A 155 3.42 18.07 7.77
C ILE A 155 4.77 18.40 7.12
N GLU A 156 4.95 19.62 6.62
CA GLU A 156 6.22 20.04 6.02
C GLU A 156 7.37 20.00 7.03
N THR A 157 7.10 20.45 8.27
CA THR A 157 8.07 20.38 9.38
C THR A 157 8.39 18.93 9.74
N GLU A 158 7.37 18.09 9.93
CA GLU A 158 7.54 16.67 10.24
C GLU A 158 8.31 15.93 9.13
N ALA A 159 8.02 16.22 7.87
CA ALA A 159 8.72 15.64 6.72
C ALA A 159 10.20 16.06 6.67
N ALA A 160 10.50 17.31 7.02
CA ALA A 160 11.87 17.81 7.09
C ALA A 160 12.66 17.14 8.23
N ASP A 161 12.03 16.91 9.38
CA ASP A 161 12.65 16.35 10.58
C ASP A 161 12.94 14.84 10.44
N HIS A 162 12.00 14.09 9.85
CA HIS A 162 12.10 12.63 9.78
C HIS A 162 12.61 12.11 8.42
N GLY A 163 12.32 12.83 7.32
CA GLY A 163 12.72 12.43 5.98
C GLY A 163 12.09 11.13 5.49
N ASP A 164 10.95 10.73 6.06
CA ASP A 164 10.21 9.51 5.75
C ASP A 164 8.81 9.76 5.14
N ILE A 165 8.48 11.02 4.87
CA ILE A 165 7.18 11.44 4.31
C ILE A 165 7.35 11.88 2.85
N VAL A 166 6.47 11.38 1.99
CA VAL A 166 6.23 11.91 0.65
C VAL A 166 4.88 12.63 0.66
N VAL A 167 4.91 13.93 0.40
CA VAL A 167 3.69 14.72 0.20
C VAL A 167 3.32 14.67 -1.28
N LEU A 168 2.09 14.26 -1.56
CA LEU A 168 1.55 14.03 -2.89
C LEU A 168 0.68 15.19 -3.35
N PRO A 169 0.66 15.50 -4.67
CA PRO A 169 0.10 16.74 -5.21
C PRO A 169 -1.42 16.67 -5.41
N TYR A 170 -2.17 16.18 -4.43
CA TYR A 170 -3.63 16.12 -4.44
C TYR A 170 -4.20 16.36 -3.05
N TYR A 171 -5.42 16.88 -2.94
CA TYR A 171 -6.06 17.06 -1.64
C TYR A 171 -6.45 15.72 -1.00
N ASP A 172 -5.98 15.49 0.23
CA ASP A 172 -6.21 14.26 0.97
C ASP A 172 -7.68 14.15 1.42
N THR A 173 -8.44 13.36 0.67
CA THR A 173 -9.84 13.05 0.95
C THR A 173 -10.10 11.59 0.66
N TYR A 174 -11.12 10.99 1.28
CA TYR A 174 -11.50 9.60 1.02
C TYR A 174 -11.71 9.30 -0.48
N LYS A 175 -12.27 10.26 -1.22
CA LYS A 175 -12.52 10.11 -2.68
C LYS A 175 -11.25 10.16 -3.53
N ASN A 176 -10.15 10.65 -2.97
CA ASN A 176 -8.88 10.83 -3.65
C ASN A 176 -7.81 9.81 -3.21
N LEU A 177 -8.16 8.83 -2.37
CA LEU A 177 -7.21 7.80 -1.90
C LEU A 177 -6.54 7.04 -3.05
N THR A 178 -7.24 6.91 -4.19
CA THR A 178 -6.69 6.27 -5.38
C THR A 178 -5.46 7.01 -5.92
N TYR A 179 -5.41 8.35 -5.82
CA TYR A 179 -4.21 9.12 -6.16
C TYR A 179 -3.06 8.80 -5.21
N LYS A 180 -3.34 8.61 -3.91
CA LYS A 180 -2.34 8.19 -2.90
C LYS A 180 -1.65 6.91 -3.32
N PHE A 181 -2.43 5.89 -3.66
CA PHE A 181 -1.90 4.59 -4.03
C PHE A 181 -1.13 4.69 -5.35
N VAL A 182 -1.72 5.29 -6.39
CA VAL A 182 -1.09 5.33 -7.72
C VAL A 182 0.19 6.16 -7.74
N TYR A 183 0.20 7.34 -7.12
CA TYR A 183 1.40 8.17 -7.05
C TYR A 183 2.46 7.56 -6.12
N GLY A 184 2.06 6.91 -5.02
CA GLY A 184 3.00 6.19 -4.19
C GLY A 184 3.66 5.01 -4.93
N MET A 185 2.89 4.25 -5.74
CA MET A 185 3.47 3.16 -6.56
C MET A 185 4.54 3.69 -7.52
N LYS A 186 4.26 4.84 -8.15
CA LYS A 186 5.22 5.54 -9.02
C LYS A 186 6.48 5.93 -8.24
N TRP A 187 6.31 6.55 -7.08
CA TRP A 187 7.42 6.95 -6.22
C TRP A 187 8.32 5.77 -5.85
N VAL A 188 7.74 4.66 -5.37
CA VAL A 188 8.52 3.47 -4.99
C VAL A 188 9.25 2.89 -6.19
N THR A 189 8.63 2.87 -7.37
CA THR A 189 9.26 2.36 -8.59
C THR A 189 10.48 3.18 -9.01
N GLU A 190 10.47 4.50 -8.77
CA GLU A 190 11.57 5.39 -9.16
C GLU A 190 12.68 5.50 -8.11
N TYR A 191 12.29 5.60 -6.84
CA TYR A 191 13.23 5.89 -5.76
C TYR A 191 13.68 4.63 -5.00
N CYS A 192 12.93 3.53 -5.12
CA CYS A 192 13.23 2.26 -4.46
C CYS A 192 13.11 1.03 -5.39
N PRO A 193 13.71 1.04 -6.59
CA PRO A 193 13.54 -0.03 -7.57
C PRO A 193 14.09 -1.40 -7.12
N GLY A 194 15.04 -1.41 -6.18
CA GLY A 194 15.70 -2.62 -5.69
C GLY A 194 14.96 -3.35 -4.56
N VAL A 195 13.84 -2.81 -4.03
CA VAL A 195 13.13 -3.47 -2.94
C VAL A 195 12.48 -4.76 -3.42
N LYS A 196 12.48 -5.84 -2.62
CA LYS A 196 11.87 -7.13 -3.01
C LYS A 196 10.35 -7.15 -2.83
N TYR A 197 9.87 -6.79 -1.64
CA TYR A 197 8.45 -6.76 -1.31
C TYR A 197 8.01 -5.37 -0.86
N VAL A 198 6.79 -5.01 -1.23
CA VAL A 198 6.07 -3.87 -0.67
C VAL A 198 4.96 -4.39 0.22
N VAL A 199 4.80 -3.76 1.38
CA VAL A 199 3.75 -4.06 2.35
C VAL A 199 2.90 -2.80 2.46
N LYS A 200 1.76 -2.77 1.75
CA LYS A 200 0.81 -1.63 1.84
C LYS A 200 -0.08 -1.83 3.05
N ILE A 201 -0.14 -0.80 3.89
CA ILE A 201 -1.04 -0.72 5.04
C ILE A 201 -1.56 0.70 5.22
N ASP A 202 -2.66 0.80 5.94
CA ASP A 202 -3.11 2.06 6.52
C ASP A 202 -2.43 2.28 7.88
N ASP A 203 -2.46 3.52 8.37
CA ASP A 203 -1.74 3.92 9.57
C ASP A 203 -2.33 3.41 10.91
N ASP A 204 -3.49 2.75 10.86
CA ASP A 204 -4.18 2.14 11.99
C ASP A 204 -4.11 0.60 11.99
N VAL A 205 -3.24 0.02 11.15
CA VAL A 205 -3.03 -1.42 11.03
C VAL A 205 -1.84 -1.87 11.90
N VAL A 206 -2.00 -3.03 12.54
CA VAL A 206 -0.94 -3.76 13.23
C VAL A 206 -0.62 -5.04 12.46
N ILE A 207 0.67 -5.34 12.29
CA ILE A 207 1.14 -6.54 11.60
C ILE A 207 2.00 -7.42 12.51
N ASN A 208 1.71 -8.73 12.58
CA ASN A 208 2.67 -9.69 13.10
C ASN A 208 3.80 -9.91 12.09
N LEU A 209 4.90 -9.18 12.27
CA LEU A 209 6.05 -9.18 11.35
C LEU A 209 6.73 -10.53 11.22
N SER A 210 6.86 -11.28 12.32
CA SER A 210 7.47 -12.62 12.30
C SER A 210 6.65 -13.59 11.45
N LEU A 211 5.33 -13.58 11.60
CA LEU A 211 4.42 -14.41 10.81
C LEU A 211 4.45 -14.01 9.33
N MET A 212 4.46 -12.71 9.04
CA MET A 212 4.59 -12.19 7.67
C MET A 212 5.88 -12.66 7.00
N MET A 213 7.03 -12.46 7.64
CA MET A 213 8.32 -12.87 7.08
C MET A 213 8.40 -14.38 6.89
N LYS A 214 7.91 -15.17 7.86
CA LYS A 214 7.83 -16.63 7.73
C LYS A 214 6.99 -17.03 6.50
N TYR A 215 5.79 -16.46 6.38
CA TYR A 215 4.91 -16.74 5.25
C TYR A 215 5.57 -16.44 3.90
N LEU A 216 6.22 -15.27 3.76
CA LEU A 216 6.86 -14.85 2.52
C LEU A 216 8.13 -15.66 2.16
N ASN A 217 8.80 -16.25 3.14
CA ASN A 217 9.94 -17.16 2.90
C ASN A 217 9.47 -18.50 2.31
N ASP A 218 8.27 -18.93 2.65
CA ASP A 218 7.68 -20.18 2.15
C ASP A 218 7.00 -20.02 0.78
N VAL A 219 6.84 -18.78 0.29
CA VAL A 219 6.23 -18.50 -1.01
C VAL A 219 7.16 -18.92 -2.16
N PRO A 220 6.75 -19.84 -3.05
CA PRO A 220 7.55 -20.23 -4.19
C PRO A 220 7.78 -19.05 -5.16
N ALA A 221 8.97 -19.00 -5.77
CA ALA A 221 9.30 -17.99 -6.77
C ALA A 221 8.36 -18.00 -7.99
N SER A 222 7.70 -19.13 -8.28
CA SER A 222 6.70 -19.26 -9.35
C SER A 222 5.41 -18.46 -9.11
N LYS A 223 5.13 -18.04 -7.87
CA LYS A 223 4.02 -17.14 -7.54
C LYS A 223 4.45 -15.66 -7.58
N ALA A 224 5.12 -15.25 -8.66
CA ALA A 224 5.69 -13.91 -8.77
C ALA A 224 4.67 -12.81 -9.12
N ARG A 225 3.52 -13.16 -9.73
CA ARG A 225 2.52 -12.21 -10.25
C ARG A 225 1.19 -12.26 -9.49
N VAL A 226 1.25 -12.24 -8.17
CA VAL A 226 0.06 -12.24 -7.31
C VAL A 226 0.17 -11.22 -6.18
N LEU A 227 -0.98 -10.76 -5.72
CA LEU A 227 -1.16 -9.96 -4.50
C LEU A 227 -1.55 -10.90 -3.34
N TYR A 228 -0.93 -10.74 -2.16
CA TYR A 228 -1.26 -11.51 -0.96
C TYR A 228 -2.09 -10.63 -0.02
N CYS A 229 -3.35 -10.97 0.16
CA CYS A 229 -4.29 -10.15 0.94
C CYS A 229 -5.53 -10.97 1.34
N GLN A 230 -6.41 -10.35 2.12
CA GLN A 230 -7.80 -10.77 2.19
C GLN A 230 -8.48 -10.44 0.85
N VAL A 231 -8.86 -11.45 0.08
CA VAL A 231 -9.53 -11.25 -1.22
C VAL A 231 -11.02 -11.03 -0.99
N LEU A 232 -11.56 -10.01 -1.66
CA LEU A 232 -12.98 -9.66 -1.66
C LEU A 232 -13.56 -9.99 -3.04
N GLU A 233 -14.56 -10.87 -3.05
CA GLU A 233 -15.24 -11.35 -4.26
C GLU A 233 -16.69 -10.86 -4.25
N HIS A 234 -17.25 -10.63 -5.45
CA HIS A 234 -18.66 -10.25 -5.63
C HIS A 234 -19.13 -9.03 -4.82
N MET A 235 -18.22 -8.11 -4.52
CA MET A 235 -18.55 -6.91 -3.75
C MET A 235 -19.40 -5.97 -4.59
N PRO A 236 -20.60 -5.57 -4.09
CA PRO A 236 -21.45 -4.66 -4.82
C PRO A 236 -20.88 -3.24 -4.82
N VAL A 237 -21.07 -2.53 -5.93
CA VAL A 237 -20.81 -1.09 -6.02
C VAL A 237 -21.94 -0.36 -5.30
N LEU A 238 -21.62 0.30 -4.19
CA LEU A 238 -22.59 1.03 -3.39
C LEU A 238 -23.11 2.26 -4.14
N ARG A 239 -24.45 2.39 -4.22
CA ARG A 239 -25.15 3.43 -4.99
C ARG A 239 -25.90 4.43 -4.10
N GLU A 240 -25.79 4.27 -2.78
CA GLU A 240 -26.36 5.19 -1.82
C GLU A 240 -25.44 6.39 -1.65
N THR A 241 -25.91 7.60 -1.98
CA THR A 241 -25.09 8.83 -2.00
C THR A 241 -24.55 9.27 -0.64
N ASN A 242 -25.08 8.71 0.46
CA ASN A 242 -24.60 8.91 1.82
C ASN A 242 -23.46 7.95 2.22
N SER A 243 -23.17 6.93 1.39
CA SER A 243 -22.05 6.04 1.62
C SER A 243 -20.73 6.76 1.30
N PRO A 244 -19.70 6.63 2.16
CA PRO A 244 -18.37 7.15 1.83
C PRO A 244 -17.76 6.43 0.61
N TRP A 245 -18.27 5.24 0.26
CA TRP A 245 -17.86 4.44 -0.89
C TRP A 245 -18.84 4.51 -2.07
N TYR A 246 -19.71 5.53 -2.12
CA TYR A 246 -20.65 5.75 -3.21
C TYR A 246 -19.93 5.94 -4.56
N LEU A 247 -20.38 5.23 -5.59
CA LEU A 247 -20.04 5.51 -7.00
C LEU A 247 -21.32 5.62 -7.84
N SER A 248 -21.37 6.60 -8.75
CA SER A 248 -22.46 6.70 -9.73
C SER A 248 -22.31 5.69 -10.87
N HIS A 249 -23.39 5.42 -11.59
CA HIS A 249 -23.35 4.55 -12.78
C HIS A 249 -22.46 5.12 -13.89
N ASP A 250 -22.35 6.45 -14.00
CA ASP A 250 -21.48 7.10 -14.98
C ASP A 250 -19.99 6.89 -14.67
N VAL A 251 -19.64 6.81 -13.38
CA VAL A 251 -18.26 6.57 -12.92
C VAL A 251 -17.90 5.10 -13.00
N TYR A 252 -18.80 4.22 -12.58
CA TYR A 252 -18.59 2.77 -12.62
C TYR A 252 -19.89 2.09 -13.07
N PRO A 253 -20.01 1.65 -14.34
CA PRO A 253 -21.27 1.12 -14.86
C PRO A 253 -21.68 -0.25 -14.29
N ASN A 254 -20.70 -1.09 -13.96
CA ASN A 254 -20.94 -2.46 -13.49
C ASN A 254 -21.56 -2.50 -12.08
N ARG A 255 -22.26 -3.59 -11.76
CA ARG A 255 -22.91 -3.76 -10.45
C ARG A 255 -21.96 -4.21 -9.35
N GLU A 256 -20.90 -4.93 -9.72
CA GLU A 256 -19.90 -5.50 -8.82
C GLU A 256 -18.51 -5.09 -9.29
N TYR A 257 -17.57 -5.01 -8.35
CA TYR A 257 -16.15 -4.89 -8.65
C TYR A 257 -15.57 -6.24 -9.10
N PRO A 258 -14.46 -6.26 -9.86
CA PRO A 258 -13.64 -7.47 -9.98
C PRO A 258 -13.09 -7.87 -8.60
N GLU A 259 -12.58 -9.09 -8.47
CA GLU A 259 -11.89 -9.52 -7.25
C GLU A 259 -10.75 -8.55 -6.91
N TYR A 260 -10.68 -8.13 -5.65
CA TYR A 260 -9.69 -7.15 -5.19
C TYR A 260 -9.27 -7.42 -3.74
N CYS A 261 -8.17 -6.81 -3.31
CA CYS A 261 -7.69 -6.91 -1.94
C CYS A 261 -8.48 -5.99 -1.01
N SER A 262 -8.79 -6.44 0.20
CA SER A 262 -9.29 -5.54 1.24
C SER A 262 -8.23 -4.50 1.65
N GLY A 263 -8.66 -3.27 1.94
CA GLY A 263 -7.80 -2.16 2.34
C GLY A 263 -7.01 -2.35 3.63
N ARG A 264 -7.36 -3.36 4.43
CA ARG A 264 -6.67 -3.73 5.68
C ARG A 264 -5.18 -3.98 5.52
N GLY A 265 -4.75 -4.33 4.32
CA GLY A 265 -3.35 -4.47 3.99
C GLY A 265 -3.12 -5.52 2.93
N LEU A 266 -1.99 -5.40 2.24
CA LEU A 266 -1.56 -6.39 1.26
C LEU A 266 -0.05 -6.42 1.13
N VAL A 267 0.45 -7.55 0.65
CA VAL A 267 1.86 -7.74 0.33
C VAL A 267 1.98 -8.09 -1.15
N LEU A 268 2.93 -7.45 -1.84
CA LEU A 268 3.21 -7.71 -3.24
C LEU A 268 4.70 -7.62 -3.54
N ARG A 269 5.15 -8.31 -4.58
CA ARG A 269 6.49 -8.08 -5.12
C ARG A 269 6.53 -6.70 -5.78
N SER A 270 7.59 -5.95 -5.54
CA SER A 270 7.78 -4.61 -6.11
C SER A 270 7.72 -4.58 -7.64
N SER A 271 8.13 -5.67 -8.28
CA SER A 271 8.05 -5.86 -9.74
C SER A 271 6.63 -5.74 -10.30
N LEU A 272 5.59 -5.79 -9.45
CA LEU A 272 4.20 -5.62 -9.85
C LEU A 272 3.74 -4.15 -9.85
N LEU A 273 4.46 -3.25 -9.18
CA LEU A 273 4.10 -1.82 -9.13
C LEU A 273 4.06 -1.19 -10.52
N GLN A 274 5.07 -1.42 -11.35
CA GLN A 274 5.16 -0.83 -12.67
C GLN A 274 4.04 -1.32 -13.63
N PRO A 275 3.75 -2.63 -13.75
CA PRO A 275 2.57 -3.11 -14.49
C PRO A 275 1.24 -2.54 -13.97
N LEU A 276 1.03 -2.50 -12.64
CA LEU A 276 -0.19 -1.95 -12.05
C LEU A 276 -0.32 -0.46 -12.35
N TYR A 277 0.74 0.32 -12.14
CA TYR A 277 0.81 1.74 -12.48
C TYR A 277 0.49 1.99 -13.95
N THR A 278 1.08 1.20 -14.86
CA THR A 278 0.84 1.32 -16.31
C THR A 278 -0.61 1.05 -16.68
N ALA A 279 -1.26 0.07 -16.03
CA ALA A 279 -2.66 -0.25 -16.28
C ALA A 279 -3.61 0.91 -15.93
N THR A 280 -3.26 1.73 -14.94
CA THR A 280 -4.12 2.86 -14.49
C THR A 280 -4.44 3.88 -15.60
N PHE A 281 -3.54 4.07 -16.57
CA PHE A 281 -3.72 5.02 -17.68
C PHE A 281 -4.83 4.64 -18.66
N GLY A 282 -5.29 3.39 -18.63
CA GLY A 282 -6.39 2.89 -19.46
C GLY A 282 -7.73 2.81 -18.73
N LEU A 283 -7.78 3.20 -17.46
CA LEU A 283 -8.94 3.04 -16.60
C LEU A 283 -9.65 4.37 -16.36
N GLN A 284 -10.98 4.30 -16.21
CA GLN A 284 -11.76 5.41 -15.71
C GLN A 284 -11.55 5.54 -14.20
N PHE A 285 -11.14 6.73 -13.75
CA PHE A 285 -10.88 6.99 -12.34
C PHE A 285 -12.14 6.80 -11.47
N HIS A 286 -11.97 6.16 -10.31
CA HIS A 286 -12.90 6.21 -9.18
C HIS A 286 -12.11 6.16 -7.86
N GLY A 287 -12.72 6.65 -6.79
CA GLY A 287 -12.03 6.89 -5.51
C GLY A 287 -11.90 5.69 -4.57
N ILE A 288 -12.23 4.48 -5.02
CA ILE A 288 -12.11 3.25 -4.23
C ILE A 288 -10.76 2.64 -4.56
N ASP A 289 -9.72 3.07 -3.86
CA ASP A 289 -8.31 2.79 -4.17
C ASP A 289 -7.97 1.31 -4.23
N ASP A 290 -8.45 0.53 -3.27
CA ASP A 290 -8.19 -0.90 -3.24
C ASP A 290 -8.82 -1.60 -4.46
N ALA A 291 -10.08 -1.29 -4.80
CA ALA A 291 -10.75 -1.85 -5.96
C ALA A 291 -10.12 -1.36 -7.27
N PHE A 292 -9.73 -0.08 -7.36
CA PHE A 292 -9.11 0.49 -8.55
C PHE A 292 -7.75 -0.15 -8.85
N VAL A 293 -6.86 -0.19 -7.86
CA VAL A 293 -5.48 -0.66 -8.06
C VAL A 293 -5.39 -2.18 -8.03
N THR A 294 -6.06 -2.82 -7.07
CA THR A 294 -5.91 -4.26 -6.85
C THR A 294 -7.02 -5.08 -7.49
N GLY A 295 -8.04 -4.44 -8.05
CA GLY A 295 -9.08 -5.08 -8.87
C GLY A 295 -8.93 -4.70 -10.33
N ASP A 296 -9.35 -3.51 -10.72
CA ASP A 296 -9.42 -3.10 -12.13
C ASP A 296 -8.03 -3.06 -12.80
N ALA A 297 -7.04 -2.42 -12.16
CA ALA A 297 -5.68 -2.36 -12.69
C ALA A 297 -4.98 -3.72 -12.62
N ALA A 298 -5.25 -4.54 -11.60
CA ALA A 298 -4.76 -5.91 -11.52
C ALA A 298 -5.30 -6.78 -12.66
N LEU A 299 -6.59 -6.66 -12.97
CA LEU A 299 -7.24 -7.37 -14.08
C LEU A 299 -6.60 -7.01 -15.42
N VAL A 300 -6.41 -5.70 -15.69
CA VAL A 300 -5.74 -5.22 -16.92
C VAL A 300 -4.28 -5.67 -16.98
N ALA A 301 -3.56 -5.62 -15.86
CA ALA A 301 -2.16 -6.01 -15.75
C ALA A 301 -1.93 -7.54 -15.67
N ARG A 302 -3.00 -8.35 -15.64
CA ARG A 302 -2.95 -9.80 -15.44
C ARG A 302 -2.14 -10.17 -14.18
N VAL A 303 -2.48 -9.52 -13.09
CA VAL A 303 -1.99 -9.81 -11.75
C VAL A 303 -3.10 -10.53 -11.00
N GLY A 304 -2.80 -11.72 -10.48
CA GLY A 304 -3.78 -12.50 -9.72
C GLY A 304 -3.73 -12.19 -8.23
N HIS A 305 -4.49 -12.97 -7.47
CA HIS A 305 -4.58 -12.84 -6.02
C HIS A 305 -4.31 -14.18 -5.35
N VAL A 306 -3.75 -14.13 -4.14
CA VAL A 306 -3.65 -15.27 -3.23
C VAL A 306 -4.38 -14.87 -1.97
N ASP A 307 -5.49 -15.56 -1.74
CA ASP A 307 -6.31 -15.34 -0.56
C ASP A 307 -5.61 -15.85 0.70
N ILE A 308 -5.29 -14.91 1.58
CA ILE A 308 -4.80 -15.14 2.94
C ILE A 308 -5.77 -14.57 3.97
N SER A 309 -7.08 -14.54 3.68
CA SER A 309 -8.13 -14.03 4.58
C SER A 309 -8.03 -14.59 6.01
N ARG A 310 -7.61 -15.85 6.18
CA ARG A 310 -7.41 -16.48 7.50
C ARG A 310 -6.32 -15.81 8.35
N SER A 311 -5.46 -15.02 7.73
CA SER A 311 -4.42 -14.23 8.37
C SER A 311 -4.84 -12.80 8.69
N PHE A 312 -6.11 -12.43 8.44
CA PHE A 312 -6.67 -11.11 8.77
C PHE A 312 -7.67 -11.23 9.91
N SER A 313 -7.69 -10.22 10.78
CA SER A 313 -8.76 -10.04 11.75
C SER A 313 -9.98 -9.38 11.10
N HIS A 314 -11.17 -9.83 11.50
CA HIS A 314 -12.44 -9.19 11.17
C HIS A 314 -12.95 -8.26 12.28
N GLU A 315 -12.26 -8.20 13.42
CA GLU A 315 -12.65 -7.42 14.59
C GLU A 315 -11.51 -6.48 15.05
N ASP A 316 -11.84 -5.21 15.32
CA ASP A 316 -10.86 -4.18 15.72
C ASP A 316 -10.22 -4.42 17.10
N LYS A 317 -10.75 -5.39 17.87
CA LYS A 317 -10.32 -5.71 19.24
C LYS A 317 -9.39 -6.91 19.33
N ASP A 318 -9.08 -7.56 18.21
CA ASP A 318 -8.26 -8.78 18.15
C ASP A 318 -6.74 -8.50 18.19
N TRP A 319 -6.34 -7.37 18.78
CA TRP A 319 -4.94 -6.98 18.95
C TRP A 319 -4.11 -8.04 19.72
N THR A 320 -4.74 -8.84 20.56
CA THR A 320 -4.10 -9.98 21.25
C THR A 320 -3.79 -11.14 20.30
N LYS A 321 -4.63 -11.39 19.29
CA LYS A 321 -4.40 -12.44 18.28
C LYS A 321 -3.21 -12.10 17.38
N VAL A 322 -3.11 -10.84 16.95
CA VAL A 322 -1.96 -10.39 16.16
C VAL A 322 -0.67 -10.42 16.98
N THR A 323 -0.67 -9.99 18.24
CA THR A 323 0.53 -10.04 19.09
C THR A 323 0.93 -11.47 19.48
N ALA A 324 -0.03 -12.39 19.59
CA ALA A 324 0.22 -13.82 19.82
C ALA A 324 0.65 -14.58 18.55
N GLY A 325 0.52 -13.98 17.36
CA GLY A 325 0.89 -14.60 16.09
C GLY A 325 -0.11 -15.62 15.56
N SER A 326 -1.38 -15.56 15.98
CA SER A 326 -2.46 -16.35 15.36
C SER A 326 -3.08 -15.67 14.15
N ILE A 327 -2.95 -14.35 14.05
CA ILE A 327 -3.37 -13.51 12.92
C ILE A 327 -2.19 -12.64 12.49
N MET A 328 -2.10 -12.30 11.20
CA MET A 328 -1.04 -11.49 10.62
C MET A 328 -1.41 -10.00 10.58
N PHE A 329 -2.63 -9.64 10.15
CA PHE A 329 -3.08 -8.25 10.01
C PHE A 329 -4.30 -7.97 10.87
N CYS A 330 -4.33 -6.81 11.53
CA CYS A 330 -5.47 -6.36 12.33
C CYS A 330 -5.60 -4.83 12.26
N HIS A 331 -6.79 -4.29 12.00
CA HIS A 331 -7.06 -2.90 12.32
C HIS A 331 -7.15 -2.75 13.83
N VAL A 332 -6.52 -1.71 14.35
CA VAL A 332 -6.58 -1.33 15.75
C VAL A 332 -6.76 0.18 15.79
N HIS A 333 -8.02 0.63 15.73
CA HIS A 333 -8.34 2.05 15.72
C HIS A 333 -7.98 2.74 17.05
N ASP A 334 -8.08 2.02 18.17
CA ASP A 334 -7.67 2.55 19.48
C ASP A 334 -6.14 2.73 19.54
N GLU A 335 -5.73 3.99 19.68
CA GLU A 335 -4.33 4.39 19.68
C GLU A 335 -3.51 3.70 20.78
N THR A 336 -4.07 3.55 21.98
CA THR A 336 -3.36 2.95 23.12
C THR A 336 -3.14 1.46 22.88
N LEU A 337 -4.15 0.77 22.39
CA LEU A 337 -4.04 -0.64 22.02
C LEU A 337 -3.06 -0.84 20.85
N ARG A 338 -3.07 0.06 19.87
CA ARG A 338 -2.16 0.00 18.73
C ARG A 338 -0.70 0.20 19.15
N SER A 339 -0.41 1.22 19.98
CA SER A 339 0.93 1.44 20.55
C SER A 339 1.41 0.21 21.33
N LYS A 340 0.58 -0.29 22.25
CA LYS A 340 0.90 -1.47 23.06
C LYS A 340 1.15 -2.72 22.21
N SER A 341 0.39 -2.89 21.13
CA SER A 341 0.56 -4.03 20.23
C SER A 341 1.90 -3.98 19.52
N TRP A 342 2.27 -2.81 18.99
CA TRP A 342 3.55 -2.61 18.36
C TRP A 342 4.72 -2.77 19.33
N GLU A 343 4.61 -2.28 20.56
CA GLU A 343 5.62 -2.49 21.62
C GLU A 343 5.87 -3.99 21.87
N ILE A 344 4.80 -4.80 21.94
CA ILE A 344 4.92 -6.25 22.13
C ILE A 344 5.60 -6.89 20.91
N ILE A 345 5.22 -6.52 19.69
CA ILE A 345 5.79 -7.05 18.45
C ILE A 345 7.28 -6.71 18.35
N VAL A 346 7.65 -5.45 18.60
CA VAL A 346 9.04 -4.96 18.62
C VAL A 346 9.87 -5.69 19.67
N LYS A 347 9.32 -5.87 20.88
CA LYS A 347 9.98 -6.61 21.95
C LYS A 347 10.24 -8.06 21.56
N ASN A 348 9.25 -8.73 20.97
CA ASN A 348 9.37 -10.11 20.52
C ASN A 348 10.45 -10.25 19.45
N LEU A 349 10.43 -9.40 18.41
CA LEU A 349 11.46 -9.38 17.37
C LEU A 349 12.86 -9.12 17.93
N THR A 350 12.99 -8.17 18.86
CA THR A 350 14.27 -7.82 19.49
C THR A 350 14.81 -8.98 20.32
N SER A 351 13.95 -9.70 21.04
CA SER A 351 14.34 -10.91 21.78
C SER A 351 14.81 -12.01 20.82
N SER A 352 14.10 -12.28 19.73
CA SER A 352 14.52 -13.26 18.73
C SER A 352 15.88 -12.92 18.08
N LEU A 353 16.16 -11.63 17.86
CA LEU A 353 17.48 -11.20 17.39
C LEU A 353 18.60 -11.48 18.41
N LYS A 354 18.34 -11.29 19.71
CA LYS A 354 19.30 -11.58 20.79
C LYS A 354 19.54 -13.08 21.00
N GLU A 355 18.50 -13.89 20.88
CA GLU A 355 18.63 -15.36 20.94
C GLU A 355 19.50 -15.87 19.78
N THR A 356 19.27 -15.37 18.57
CA THR A 356 20.06 -15.73 17.38
C THR A 356 21.53 -15.32 17.51
N SER A 357 21.83 -14.19 18.17
CA SER A 357 23.22 -13.74 18.36
C SER A 357 23.97 -14.46 19.47
N THR A 358 23.26 -15.00 20.48
CA THR A 358 23.84 -15.73 21.61
C THR A 358 24.00 -17.23 21.31
N SER A 359 23.14 -17.79 20.45
CA SER A 359 23.40 -19.11 19.89
C SER A 359 24.59 -19.02 18.92
N ASN A 360 25.78 -19.43 19.37
CA ASN A 360 26.99 -19.68 18.56
C ASN A 360 26.80 -20.81 17.51
N SER A 361 25.60 -20.95 16.94
CA SER A 361 25.37 -21.74 15.76
C SER A 361 26.07 -21.06 14.59
N ALA A 362 26.75 -21.82 13.75
CA ALA A 362 27.29 -21.41 12.46
C ALA A 362 26.16 -21.07 11.46
N ASP A 363 25.11 -20.37 11.92
CA ASP A 363 23.97 -19.98 11.12
C ASP A 363 24.36 -18.74 10.29
N ASN A 364 24.82 -19.02 9.06
CA ASN A 364 25.16 -18.03 8.04
C ASN A 364 23.91 -17.41 7.40
N THR A 365 22.85 -17.16 8.18
CA THR A 365 21.67 -16.47 7.68
C THR A 365 22.00 -14.99 7.44
N THR A 366 21.40 -14.42 6.39
CA THR A 366 21.59 -13.01 6.00
C THR A 366 21.23 -12.04 7.15
N VAL A 367 20.26 -12.41 7.99
CA VAL A 367 19.88 -11.64 9.20
C VAL A 367 21.00 -11.67 10.24
N SER A 368 21.61 -12.83 10.50
CA SER A 368 22.75 -12.99 11.42
C SER A 368 23.98 -12.19 10.97
N GLN A 369 24.23 -12.13 9.66
CA GLN A 369 25.32 -11.31 9.09
C GLN A 369 25.06 -9.81 9.26
N ARG A 370 23.83 -9.34 9.04
CA ARG A 370 23.44 -7.92 9.23
C ARG A 370 23.45 -7.53 10.71
N LEU A 371 23.03 -8.44 11.59
CA LEU A 371 23.10 -8.25 13.05
C LEU A 371 24.52 -7.96 13.55
N LYS A 372 25.53 -8.68 13.04
CA LYS A 372 26.94 -8.45 13.41
C LYS A 372 27.45 -7.07 13.01
N ALA A 373 26.83 -6.41 12.03
CA ALA A 373 27.14 -5.04 11.61
C ALA A 373 26.41 -3.96 12.43
N VAL A 374 25.40 -4.33 13.22
CA VAL A 374 24.66 -3.40 14.10
C VAL A 374 25.23 -3.40 15.53
N VAL A 375 25.85 -4.51 15.95
CA VAL A 375 26.42 -4.68 17.30
C VAL A 375 27.89 -4.23 17.40
N ARG A 376 28.55 -3.97 16.26
CA ARG A 376 29.86 -3.32 16.17
C ARG A 376 29.66 -1.83 15.88
#